data_AF-A0A838NL81-F1
#
_entry.id   AF-A0A838NL81-F1
#
_cell.length_a   1.000
_cell.length_b   1.000
_cell.length_c   1.000
_cell.angle_alpha   90.00
_cell.angle_beta   90.00
_cell.angle_gamma   90.00
#
_symmetry.space_group_name_H-M   'P 1'
#
loop_
_entity.id
_entity.type
_entity.pdbx_description
1 polymer ?
#
loop_
_entity_poly.entity_id
_entity_poly.type
_entity_poly.pdbx_seq_one_letter_code
_entity_poly.pdbx_strand_id
1 'polypeptide(L)' 'MRPHFPDFCGCEVCREDALVYTLNRIPARYVSSTTGSAVTEVTLEKEQSRAAIEVSMMDGLRKISLAPRCGRTRPAKQS' A
#
# COMPACT_ATOMS: atom_id res chain seq x y z
N MET A 1 6.52 -4.69 -9.39
CA MET A 1 5.10 -4.27 -9.32
C MET A 1 4.26 -4.76 -10.50
N ARG A 2 4.58 -4.41 -11.76
CA ARG A 2 3.78 -4.82 -12.94
C ARG A 2 3.45 -6.33 -13.08
N PRO A 3 4.31 -7.30 -12.73
CA PRO A 3 3.98 -8.72 -12.91
C PRO A 3 2.82 -9.20 -12.01
N HIS A 4 2.64 -8.57 -10.85
CA HIS A 4 1.60 -8.97 -9.87
C HIS A 4 0.32 -8.12 -10.00
N PHE A 5 0.41 -6.97 -10.68
CA PHE A 5 -0.69 -6.04 -10.89
C PHE A 5 -0.66 -5.53 -12.34
N PRO A 6 -1.04 -6.36 -13.32
CA PRO A 6 -0.94 -6.03 -14.75
C PRO A 6 -1.83 -4.85 -15.14
N ASP A 7 -2.98 -4.70 -14.47
CA ASP A 7 -3.95 -3.62 -14.74
C ASP A 7 -3.56 -2.27 -14.11
N PHE A 8 -2.52 -2.24 -13.27
CA PHE A 8 -2.11 -1.01 -12.60
C PHE A 8 -1.32 -0.10 -13.55
N CYS A 9 -1.83 1.12 -13.74
CA CYS A 9 -1.27 2.12 -14.67
C CYS A 9 0.21 2.43 -14.43
N GLY A 10 0.59 2.64 -13.16
CA GLY A 10 1.97 2.94 -12.75
C GLY A 10 2.45 4.37 -12.96
N CYS A 11 1.59 5.29 -13.43
CA CYS A 11 1.90 6.72 -13.48
C CYS A 11 2.01 7.34 -12.07
N GLU A 12 2.57 8.54 -11.98
CA GLU A 12 2.77 9.27 -10.72
C GLU A 12 1.47 9.40 -9.90
N VAL A 13 0.39 9.91 -10.51
CA VAL A 13 -0.92 10.04 -9.85
C VAL A 13 -1.41 8.71 -9.25
N CYS A 14 -1.29 7.60 -9.99
CA CYS A 14 -1.71 6.29 -9.48
C CYS A 14 -0.79 5.76 -8.36
N ARG A 15 0.50 6.11 -8.38
CA ARG A 15 1.43 5.75 -7.30
C ARG A 15 1.15 6.54 -6.03
N GLU A 16 0.92 7.84 -6.17
CA GLU A 16 0.53 8.71 -5.06
C GLU A 16 -0.79 8.25 -4.44
N ASP A 17 -1.78 7.91 -5.27
CA ASP A 17 -3.05 7.35 -4.80
C ASP A 17 -2.84 6.07 -3.99
N ALA A 18 -1.92 5.19 -4.42
CA ALA A 18 -1.64 3.95 -3.71
C ALA A 18 -0.99 4.24 -2.35
N LEU A 19 -0.04 5.18 -2.30
CA LEU A 19 0.60 5.63 -1.07
C LEU A 19 -0.43 6.23 -0.10
N VAL A 20 -1.24 7.18 -0.56
CA VAL A 20 -2.28 7.83 0.26
C VAL A 20 -3.28 6.80 0.77
N TYR A 21 -3.73 5.89 -0.09
CA TYR A 21 -4.66 4.82 0.29
C TYR A 21 -4.10 3.95 1.40
N THR A 22 -2.84 3.52 1.26
CA THR A 22 -2.19 2.63 2.21
C THR A 22 -1.90 3.33 3.52
N LEU A 23 -1.29 4.52 3.49
CA LEU A 23 -0.87 5.24 4.69
C LEU A 23 -2.07 5.63 5.56
N ASN A 24 -3.21 5.96 4.96
CA ASN A 24 -4.44 6.27 5.70
C ASN A 24 -5.12 5.05 6.34
N ARG A 25 -4.64 3.83 6.07
CA ARG A 25 -5.28 2.56 6.48
C ARG A 25 -4.39 1.68 7.36
N ILE A 26 -3.14 2.07 7.57
CA ILE A 26 -2.26 1.40 8.52
C ILE A 26 -2.28 2.17 9.84
N PRO A 27 -2.15 1.50 10.99
CA PRO A 27 -2.00 2.20 12.26
C PRO A 27 -0.78 3.13 12.19
N ALA A 28 -0.96 4.40 12.56
CA ALA A 28 0.10 5.38 12.54
C ALA A 28 1.22 4.94 13.48
N ARG A 29 2.39 4.62 12.92
CA ARG A 29 3.59 4.29 13.71
C ARG A 29 4.51 5.49 13.72
N TYR A 30 4.21 6.47 14.56
CA TYR A 30 5.19 7.47 14.94
C TYR A 30 6.24 6.74 15.76
N VAL A 31 7.44 6.56 15.20
CA VAL A 31 8.56 6.04 15.96
C VAL A 31 8.86 7.03 17.10
N SER A 32 8.42 6.71 18.31
CA SER A 32 8.96 7.28 19.54
C SER A 32 10.39 6.78 19.69
N SER A 33 11.34 7.36 18.95
CA SER A 33 12.76 7.15 19.21
C SER A 33 13.25 8.29 20.08
N THR A 34 13.53 8.00 21.35
CA THR A 34 14.72 8.53 22.03
C THR A 34 15.07 7.85 23.35
N THR A 35 14.17 7.15 24.06
CA THR A 35 14.58 6.63 25.38
C THR A 35 13.83 5.37 25.83
N GLY A 36 14.58 4.27 25.98
CA GLY A 36 14.39 3.28 27.04
C GLY A 36 13.29 2.24 26.90
N SER A 37 13.72 0.97 26.79
CA SER A 37 13.03 -0.20 27.37
C SER A 37 11.78 -0.77 26.66
N ALA A 38 11.92 -1.28 25.43
CA ALA A 38 11.00 -2.31 24.90
C ALA A 38 11.64 -3.04 23.69
N VAL A 39 12.63 -3.91 23.93
CA VAL A 39 13.39 -4.56 22.83
C VAL A 39 12.85 -5.95 22.47
N THR A 40 11.82 -6.46 23.16
CA THR A 40 11.35 -7.86 22.99
C THR A 40 10.01 -8.05 22.27
N GLU A 41 9.10 -7.06 22.24
CA GLU A 41 7.83 -7.14 21.48
C GLU A 41 7.94 -6.66 20.03
N VAL A 42 8.95 -5.84 19.75
CA VAL A 42 9.09 -5.10 18.48
C VAL A 42 9.27 -6.02 17.28
N THR A 43 9.86 -7.22 17.42
CA THR A 43 10.19 -8.07 16.26
C THR A 43 8.94 -8.70 15.62
N LEU A 44 8.01 -9.23 16.42
CA LEU A 44 6.74 -9.80 15.93
C LEU A 44 5.80 -8.69 15.42
N GLU A 45 5.72 -7.58 16.15
CA GLU A 45 4.99 -6.39 15.71
C GLU A 45 5.55 -5.82 14.42
N LYS A 46 6.86 -5.84 14.21
CA LYS A 46 7.51 -5.35 12.99
C LYS A 46 7.13 -6.19 11.78
N GLU A 47 7.19 -7.52 11.87
CA GLU A 47 6.78 -8.41 10.77
C GLU A 47 5.27 -8.34 10.49
N GLN A 48 4.42 -8.41 11.51
CA GLN A 48 2.97 -8.26 11.34
C GLN A 48 2.59 -6.92 10.73
N SER A 49 3.30 -5.86 11.11
CA SER A 49 3.07 -4.55 10.53
C SER A 49 3.56 -4.42 9.09
N ARG A 50 4.61 -5.15 8.69
CA ARG A 50 5.02 -5.22 7.28
C ARG A 50 3.95 -5.93 6.47
N ALA A 51 3.43 -7.06 6.95
CA ALA A 51 2.32 -7.76 6.32
C ALA A 51 1.07 -6.87 6.20
N ALA A 52 0.72 -6.11 7.24
CA ALA A 52 -0.41 -5.18 7.20
C ALA A 52 -0.23 -4.07 6.14
N ILE A 53 0.99 -3.53 6.00
CA ILE A 53 1.32 -2.56 4.95
C ILE A 53 1.19 -3.21 3.57
N GLU A 54 1.74 -4.41 3.38
CA GLU A 54 1.68 -5.11 2.10
C GLU A 54 0.23 -5.39 1.68
N VAL A 55 -0.60 -5.94 2.58
CA VAL A 55 -2.03 -6.19 2.31
C VAL A 55 -2.75 -4.89 1.93
N SER A 56 -2.53 -3.81 2.68
CA SER A 56 -3.14 -2.50 2.40
C SER A 56 -2.66 -1.91 1.06
N MET A 57 -1.39 -2.10 0.69
CA MET A 57 -0.86 -1.73 -0.63
C MET A 57 -1.52 -2.56 -1.74
N MET A 58 -1.65 -3.87 -1.57
CA MET A 58 -2.29 -4.74 -2.56
C MET A 58 -3.75 -4.33 -2.80
N ASP A 59 -4.48 -4.00 -1.74
CA ASP A 59 -5.86 -3.51 -1.82
C ASP A 59 -5.95 -2.16 -2.53
N GLY A 60 -5.02 -1.24 -2.23
CA GLY A 60 -4.93 0.06 -2.89
C GLY A 60 -4.69 -0.09 -4.38
N LEU A 61 -3.71 -0.92 -4.77
CA LEU A 61 -3.41 -1.19 -6.18
C LEU A 61 -4.62 -1.76 -6.92
N ARG A 62 -5.37 -2.70 -6.33
CA ARG A 62 -6.61 -3.22 -6.95
C ARG A 62 -7.67 -2.13 -7.10
N LYS A 63 -7.94 -1.36 -6.05
CA LYS A 63 -8.97 -0.31 -6.07
C LYS A 63 -8.66 0.78 -7.11
N ILE A 64 -7.41 1.22 -7.17
CA ILE A 64 -6.96 2.28 -8.11
C ILE A 64 -6.98 1.76 -9.55
N SER A 65 -6.64 0.49 -9.77
CA SER A 65 -6.72 -0.11 -11.11
C SER A 65 -8.14 -0.16 -11.68
N LEU A 66 -9.16 -0.21 -10.80
CA LEU A 66 -10.58 -0.20 -11.21
C LEU A 66 -11.09 1.19 -11.60
N ALA A 67 -10.60 2.24 -10.93
CA ALA A 67 -11.04 3.62 -11.15
C ALA A 67 -9.90 4.63 -10.89
N PRO A 68 -8.90 4.72 -11.78
CA PRO A 68 -7.76 5.60 -11.57
C PRO A 68 -8.13 7.06 -11.86
N ARG A 69 -7.60 7.99 -11.06
CA ARG A 69 -7.82 9.43 -11.25
C ARG A 69 -7.04 10.04 -12.43
N CYS A 70 -6.08 9.30 -12.98
CA CYS A 70 -5.22 9.76 -14.07
C CYS A 70 -5.87 9.71 -15.46
N GLY A 71 -7.17 9.40 -15.54
CA GLY A 71 -7.93 9.37 -16.80
C GLY A 71 -7.75 8.09 -17.64
N ARG A 72 -6.93 7.12 -17.21
CA ARG A 72 -6.94 5.78 -17.85
C ARG A 72 -8.23 5.05 -17.53
N THR A 73 -8.94 4.57 -18.55
CA THR A 73 -10.03 3.62 -18.34
C THR A 73 -9.46 2.22 -18.16
N ARG A 74 -10.10 1.39 -17.31
CA ARG A 74 -9.73 -0.02 -17.15
C ARG A 74 -9.74 -0.70 -18.53
N PRO A 75 -8.69 -1.44 -18.94
CA PRO A 75 -8.79 -2.25 -20.15
C PRO A 75 -9.98 -3.20 -19.99
N ALA A 76 -10.90 -3.19 -20.95
CA ALA A 76 -11.98 -4.17 -20.97
C ALA A 76 -11.33 -5.56 -21.00
N LYS A 77 -11.74 -6.48 -20.11
CA LYS A 77 -11.28 -7.87 -20.16
C LYS A 77 -11.51 -8.38 -21.58
N GLN A 78 -10.44 -8.64 -22.33
CA GLN A 78 -10.55 -9.39 -23.57
C GLN A 78 -10.91 -10.82 -23.18
N SER A 79 -12.10 -11.24 -23.64
CA SER A 79 -12.67 -12.58 -23.45
C SER A 79 -11.90 -13.63 -24.24
#